data_AF-A0AB73SF06-F1
#
_entry.id   AF-A0AB73SF06-F1
#
_cell.length_a   1.000
_cell.length_b   1.000
_cell.length_c   1.000
_cell.angle_alpha   90.00
_cell.angle_beta   90.00
_cell.angle_gamma   90.00
#
_symmetry.space_group_name_H-M   'P 1'
#
loop_
_entity.id
_entity.type
_entity.pdbx_description
1 polymer ?
#
loop_
_entity_poly.entity_id
_entity_poly.type
_entity_poly.pdbx_seq_one_letter_code
_entity_poly.pdbx_strand_id
1 'polypeptide(L)'
;MKIFFSFLFAIAMLATFILLITSLVFRLKKKPNTKKYFKFTGIAFILSIISLIVVNMNMTPQEKQEILAKQKAEEKLKAEEKQKDKEQKEAEEKLKAEEKQKAKEQKEAEEKLKAEEKQKAKEQKEAEEKLKAQEEQKAKEQKEAEEKLKAEEKQKAKEQKEAEEKQKAEEKKLAEEQKKAEEKQKEFTSYAQNIRGGNFIKDMKLNNKDAEITFHDSFASYKSAKPDSNVTEEQYKQYFSTGDAIEKMFVSEPARLLRQFPNLNAVKMTLPFEGKTYNINLDRKSLNSHLEFKIEDLKVEDKSWVKKFNDPYVYNKAKRKAFFTKFVTVQ
;
A
#
# COMPACT_ATOMS: atom_id res chain seq x y z
N MET A 1 0.29 111.96 -56.46
CA MET A 1 1.15 112.51 -55.38
C MET A 1 1.06 111.75 -54.06
N LYS A 2 -0.12 111.47 -53.49
CA LYS A 2 -0.26 110.81 -52.17
C LYS A 2 0.41 109.42 -52.07
N ILE A 3 0.32 108.59 -53.11
CA ILE A 3 0.98 107.27 -53.15
C ILE A 3 2.50 107.40 -53.13
N PHE A 4 3.04 108.38 -53.87
CA PHE A 4 4.49 108.66 -53.89
C PHE A 4 5.00 109.10 -52.51
N PHE A 5 4.26 109.98 -51.81
CA PHE A 5 4.62 110.38 -50.45
C PHE A 5 4.51 109.24 -49.42
N SER A 6 3.52 108.36 -49.56
CA SER A 6 3.39 107.17 -48.69
C SER A 6 4.55 106.19 -48.91
N PHE A 7 4.97 106.01 -50.16
CA PHE A 7 6.14 105.19 -50.50
C PHE A 7 7.45 105.81 -49.99
N LEU A 8 7.60 107.14 -50.12
CA LEU A 8 8.74 107.88 -49.58
C LEU A 8 8.83 107.74 -48.05
N PHE A 9 7.69 107.77 -47.36
CA PHE A 9 7.60 107.58 -45.91
C PHE A 9 7.98 106.15 -45.49
N ALA A 10 7.53 105.14 -46.23
CA ALA A 10 7.92 103.75 -45.99
C ALA A 10 9.44 103.54 -46.16
N ILE A 11 10.05 104.14 -47.18
CA ILE A 11 11.51 104.09 -47.39
C ILE A 11 12.25 104.79 -46.24
N ALA A 12 11.77 105.94 -45.76
CA ALA A 12 12.37 106.65 -44.64
C ALA A 12 12.32 105.85 -43.32
N MET A 13 11.21 105.15 -43.06
CA MET A 13 11.07 104.22 -41.93
C MET A 13 12.05 103.04 -42.03
N LEU A 14 12.22 102.49 -43.23
CA LEU A 14 13.18 101.41 -43.47
C LEU A 14 14.63 101.87 -43.28
N ALA A 15 14.99 103.05 -43.79
CA ALA A 15 16.32 103.61 -43.63
C ALA A 15 16.68 103.92 -42.16
N THR A 16 15.73 104.45 -41.39
CA THR A 16 15.92 104.70 -39.95
C THR A 16 16.09 103.41 -39.16
N PHE A 17 15.34 102.35 -39.51
CA PHE A 17 15.49 101.04 -38.90
C PHE A 17 16.87 100.41 -39.18
N ILE A 18 17.36 100.51 -40.42
CA ILE A 18 18.71 100.04 -40.79
C ILE A 18 19.80 100.81 -40.04
N LEU A 19 19.65 102.12 -39.87
CA LEU A 19 20.59 102.95 -39.09
C LEU A 19 20.58 102.59 -37.60
N LEU A 20 19.42 102.24 -37.03
CA LEU A 20 19.31 101.75 -35.66
C LEU A 20 20.03 100.41 -35.47
N ILE A 21 19.84 99.47 -36.40
CA ILE A 21 20.51 98.16 -36.35
C ILE A 21 22.02 98.30 -36.49
N THR A 22 22.49 99.07 -37.49
CA THR A 22 23.94 99.28 -37.69
C THR A 22 24.59 99.97 -36.50
N SER A 23 23.93 100.94 -35.87
CA SER A 23 24.37 101.56 -34.62
C SER A 23 24.47 100.55 -33.46
N LEU A 24 23.50 99.64 -33.33
CA LEU A 24 23.50 98.58 -32.32
C LEU A 24 24.65 97.57 -32.53
N VAL A 25 24.87 97.13 -33.77
CA VAL A 25 25.96 96.21 -34.12
C VAL A 25 27.33 96.83 -33.87
N PHE A 26 27.52 98.11 -34.25
CA PHE A 26 28.76 98.83 -33.97
C PHE A 26 29.06 98.97 -32.47
N ARG A 27 28.00 99.06 -31.64
CA ARG A 27 28.12 99.11 -30.18
C ARG A 27 28.57 97.76 -29.59
N LEU A 28 28.08 96.66 -30.15
CA LEU A 28 28.47 95.30 -29.74
C LEU A 28 29.89 94.93 -30.18
N LYS A 29 30.36 95.40 -31.34
CA LYS A 29 31.75 95.19 -31.82
C LYS A 29 32.79 96.14 -31.20
N LYS A 30 32.45 96.88 -30.13
CA LYS A 30 33.33 97.81 -29.36
C LYS A 30 34.30 98.64 -30.22
N LYS A 31 33.85 99.15 -31.37
CA LYS A 31 34.66 100.09 -32.18
C LYS A 31 34.53 101.52 -31.65
N PRO A 32 35.62 102.33 -31.67
CA PRO A 32 35.70 103.56 -30.87
C PRO A 32 34.80 104.73 -31.34
N ASN A 33 34.20 104.68 -32.53
CA ASN A 33 33.54 105.84 -33.15
C ASN A 33 31.99 105.87 -33.11
N THR A 34 31.35 105.05 -32.26
CA THR A 34 29.87 104.86 -32.21
C THR A 34 29.07 106.08 -31.73
N LYS A 35 29.66 106.95 -30.91
CA LYS A 35 28.95 108.07 -30.26
C LYS A 35 28.45 109.14 -31.24
N LYS A 36 29.03 109.27 -32.44
CA LYS A 36 28.61 110.28 -33.43
C LYS A 36 27.32 109.88 -34.17
N TYR A 37 27.14 108.60 -34.50
CA TYR A 37 26.00 108.13 -35.31
C TYR A 37 24.67 108.12 -34.55
N PHE A 38 24.71 107.92 -33.23
CA PHE A 38 23.50 107.89 -32.40
C PHE A 38 22.78 109.24 -32.31
N LYS A 39 23.49 110.37 -32.46
CA LYS A 39 22.89 111.71 -32.44
C LYS A 39 22.06 112.00 -33.69
N PHE A 40 22.48 111.50 -34.85
CA PHE A 40 21.76 111.71 -36.12
C PHE A 40 20.46 110.91 -36.20
N THR A 41 20.41 109.71 -35.59
CA THR A 41 19.21 108.86 -35.60
C THR A 41 18.06 109.46 -34.77
N GLY A 42 18.38 110.14 -33.67
CA GLY A 42 17.37 110.81 -32.83
C GLY A 42 16.66 111.98 -33.53
N ILE A 43 17.38 112.77 -34.34
CA ILE A 43 16.80 113.93 -35.03
C ILE A 43 15.83 113.48 -36.15
N ALA A 44 16.15 112.41 -36.86
CA ALA A 44 15.29 111.86 -37.92
C ALA A 44 13.94 111.35 -37.38
N PHE A 45 13.92 110.82 -36.16
CA PHE A 45 12.69 110.31 -35.53
C PHE A 45 11.71 111.43 -35.16
N ILE A 46 12.21 112.57 -34.71
CA ILE A 46 11.36 113.71 -34.32
C ILE A 46 10.68 114.35 -35.54
N LEU A 47 11.38 114.43 -36.69
CA LEU A 47 10.82 114.98 -37.93
C LEU A 47 9.71 114.10 -38.54
N SER A 48 9.77 112.79 -38.34
CA SER A 48 8.74 111.84 -38.80
C SER A 48 7.39 112.07 -38.10
N ILE A 49 7.40 112.39 -36.81
CA ILE A 49 6.19 112.61 -36.02
C ILE A 49 5.52 113.93 -36.42
N ILE A 50 6.29 114.98 -36.68
CA ILE A 50 5.77 116.29 -37.11
C ILE A 50 5.11 116.19 -38.51
N SER A 51 5.66 115.35 -39.40
CA SER A 51 5.08 115.06 -40.73
C SER A 51 3.71 114.39 -40.67
N LEU A 52 3.40 113.62 -39.62
CA LEU A 52 2.13 112.90 -39.51
C LEU A 52 0.97 113.83 -39.12
N ILE A 53 1.27 114.88 -38.36
CA ILE A 53 0.28 115.83 -37.84
C ILE A 53 -0.24 116.76 -38.95
N VAL A 54 0.61 117.13 -39.91
CA VAL A 54 0.27 118.05 -41.02
C VAL A 54 -0.71 117.42 -42.05
N VAL A 55 -0.67 116.10 -42.24
CA VAL A 55 -1.54 115.41 -43.21
C VAL A 55 -3.01 115.36 -42.77
N ASN A 56 -3.27 115.44 -41.47
CA ASN A 56 -4.61 115.26 -40.91
C ASN A 56 -5.47 116.55 -40.88
N MET A 57 -4.91 117.71 -41.24
CA MET A 57 -5.61 119.01 -41.16
C MET A 57 -6.27 119.45 -42.48
N ASN A 58 -6.14 118.73 -43.60
CA ASN A 58 -6.43 119.29 -44.93
C ASN A 58 -7.42 118.47 -45.81
N MET A 59 -8.50 117.92 -45.25
CA MET A 59 -9.55 117.22 -46.03
C MET A 59 -10.97 117.78 -45.78
N THR A 60 -11.59 118.25 -46.88
CA THR A 60 -12.87 118.95 -46.97
C THR A 60 -14.10 118.00 -46.91
N PRO A 61 -15.29 118.47 -46.47
CA PRO A 61 -16.37 117.62 -45.94
C PRO A 61 -17.10 116.69 -46.92
N GLN A 62 -17.07 116.95 -48.23
CA GLN A 62 -17.82 116.15 -49.21
C GLN A 62 -17.15 114.80 -49.55
N GLU A 63 -15.82 114.70 -49.51
CA GLU A 63 -15.11 113.41 -49.68
C GLU A 63 -15.28 112.47 -48.47
N LYS A 64 -15.62 113.01 -47.28
CA LYS A 64 -15.87 112.22 -46.07
C LYS A 64 -17.18 111.41 -46.14
N GLN A 65 -18.20 111.88 -46.85
CA GLN A 65 -19.50 111.19 -46.92
C GLN A 65 -19.51 110.00 -47.90
N GLU A 66 -18.74 110.07 -49.00
CA GLU A 66 -18.65 108.97 -49.97
C GLU A 66 -17.77 107.82 -49.45
N ILE A 67 -16.73 108.11 -48.67
CA ILE A 67 -15.88 107.11 -48.00
C ILE A 67 -16.66 106.37 -46.91
N LEU A 68 -17.51 107.06 -46.14
CA LEU A 68 -18.34 106.44 -45.10
C LEU A 68 -19.38 105.46 -45.65
N ALA A 69 -19.98 105.76 -46.82
CA ALA A 69 -20.93 104.86 -47.46
C ALA A 69 -20.26 103.58 -48.00
N LYS A 70 -19.03 103.70 -48.52
CA LYS A 70 -18.26 102.55 -49.03
C LYS A 70 -17.69 101.68 -47.90
N GLN A 71 -17.29 102.27 -46.77
CA GLN A 71 -16.84 101.53 -45.58
C GLN A 71 -17.95 100.73 -44.91
N LYS A 72 -19.19 101.24 -44.88
CA LYS A 72 -20.34 100.53 -44.27
C LYS A 72 -20.77 99.28 -45.04
N ALA A 73 -20.52 99.24 -46.36
CA ALA A 73 -20.77 98.06 -47.17
C ALA A 73 -19.67 96.98 -47.01
N GLU A 74 -18.42 97.40 -46.84
CA GLU A 74 -17.27 96.49 -46.66
C GLU A 74 -17.20 95.89 -45.24
N GLU A 75 -17.66 96.63 -44.23
CA GLU A 75 -17.76 96.14 -42.85
C GLU A 75 -18.81 95.04 -42.69
N LYS A 76 -19.90 95.09 -43.47
CA LYS A 76 -20.94 94.06 -43.46
C LYS A 76 -20.46 92.73 -44.05
N LEU A 77 -19.64 92.75 -45.10
CA LEU A 77 -19.02 91.55 -45.67
C LEU A 77 -17.94 90.95 -44.75
N LYS A 78 -17.12 91.78 -44.10
CA LYS A 78 -16.10 91.30 -43.15
C LYS A 78 -16.69 90.75 -41.84
N ALA A 79 -17.88 91.21 -41.43
CA ALA A 79 -18.57 90.64 -40.28
C ALA A 79 -19.09 89.21 -40.53
N GLU A 80 -19.54 88.92 -41.75
CA GLU A 80 -20.06 87.60 -42.13
C GLU A 80 -18.94 86.55 -42.31
N GLU A 81 -17.79 86.97 -42.86
CA GLU A 81 -16.61 86.09 -43.01
C GLU A 81 -15.98 85.74 -41.65
N LYS A 82 -15.96 86.68 -40.70
CA LYS A 82 -15.42 86.47 -39.35
C LYS A 82 -16.29 85.58 -38.47
N GLN A 83 -17.57 85.42 -38.81
CA GLN A 83 -18.49 84.55 -38.08
C GLN A 83 -18.34 83.09 -38.52
N LYS A 84 -18.10 82.81 -39.82
CA LYS A 84 -17.81 81.45 -40.32
C LYS A 84 -16.45 80.91 -39.85
N ASP A 85 -15.42 81.76 -39.78
CA ASP A 85 -14.07 81.34 -39.33
C ASP A 85 -14.02 81.00 -37.83
N LYS A 86 -14.92 81.58 -37.02
CA LYS A 86 -15.02 81.28 -35.59
C LYS A 86 -15.75 79.95 -35.34
N GLU A 87 -16.77 79.66 -36.13
CA GLU A 87 -17.50 78.37 -36.07
C GLU A 87 -16.65 77.18 -36.55
N GLN A 88 -15.77 77.36 -37.54
CA GLN A 88 -14.84 76.30 -37.96
C GLN A 88 -13.73 76.01 -36.92
N LYS A 89 -13.21 77.03 -36.23
CA LYS A 89 -12.18 76.82 -35.19
C LYS A 89 -12.74 76.16 -33.92
N GLU A 90 -13.96 76.48 -33.52
CA GLU A 90 -14.60 75.83 -32.35
C GLU A 90 -14.96 74.37 -32.62
N ALA A 91 -15.29 74.01 -33.86
CA ALA A 91 -15.53 72.61 -34.25
C ALA A 91 -14.23 71.77 -34.30
N GLU A 92 -13.12 72.35 -34.76
CA GLU A 92 -11.83 71.64 -34.85
C GLU A 92 -11.18 71.42 -33.48
N GLU A 93 -11.36 72.34 -32.53
CA GLU A 93 -10.85 72.21 -31.15
C GLU A 93 -11.63 71.15 -30.36
N LYS A 94 -12.93 71.00 -30.60
CA LYS A 94 -13.77 69.96 -29.99
C LYS A 94 -13.41 68.55 -30.48
N LEU A 95 -13.10 68.38 -31.77
CA LEU A 95 -12.67 67.10 -32.35
C LEU A 95 -11.30 66.64 -31.81
N LYS A 96 -10.33 67.55 -31.65
CA LYS A 96 -9.00 67.21 -31.09
C LYS A 96 -9.04 66.86 -29.60
N ALA A 97 -9.99 67.41 -28.84
CA ALA A 97 -10.20 67.04 -27.44
C ALA A 97 -10.81 65.63 -27.29
N GLU A 98 -11.76 65.27 -28.15
CA GLU A 98 -12.43 63.97 -28.11
C GLU A 98 -11.51 62.81 -28.57
N GLU A 99 -10.63 63.06 -29.55
CA GLU A 99 -9.65 62.08 -30.04
C GLU A 99 -8.58 61.75 -28.99
N LYS A 100 -8.16 62.75 -28.20
CA LYS A 100 -7.20 62.56 -27.10
C LYS A 100 -7.79 61.78 -25.93
N GLN A 101 -9.10 61.84 -25.72
CA GLN A 101 -9.79 61.13 -24.64
C GLN A 101 -10.00 59.64 -24.99
N LYS A 102 -10.41 59.33 -26.24
CA LYS A 102 -10.55 57.94 -26.73
C LYS A 102 -9.21 57.19 -26.80
N ALA A 103 -8.11 57.87 -27.15
CA ALA A 103 -6.78 57.25 -27.17
C ALA A 103 -6.25 56.89 -25.76
N LYS A 104 -6.71 57.58 -24.72
CA LYS A 104 -6.33 57.30 -23.33
C LYS A 104 -7.13 56.13 -22.75
N GLU A 105 -8.43 56.08 -23.03
CA GLU A 105 -9.31 54.97 -22.64
C GLU A 105 -8.91 53.64 -23.32
N GLN A 106 -8.51 53.65 -24.60
CA GLN A 106 -8.05 52.42 -25.26
C GLN A 106 -6.74 51.88 -24.67
N LYS A 107 -5.80 52.74 -24.26
CA LYS A 107 -4.55 52.28 -23.61
C LYS A 107 -4.78 51.71 -22.21
N GLU A 108 -5.66 52.32 -21.42
CA GLU A 108 -6.00 51.81 -20.09
C GLU A 108 -6.76 50.48 -20.15
N ALA A 109 -7.64 50.29 -21.15
CA ALA A 109 -8.33 49.02 -21.36
C ALA A 109 -7.39 47.88 -21.82
N GLU A 110 -6.42 48.18 -22.70
CA GLU A 110 -5.44 47.20 -23.18
C GLU A 110 -4.44 46.78 -22.08
N GLU A 111 -4.05 47.71 -21.20
CA GLU A 111 -3.15 47.42 -20.08
C GLU A 111 -3.85 46.55 -19.00
N LYS A 112 -5.15 46.79 -18.76
CA LYS A 112 -5.97 45.98 -17.85
C LYS A 112 -6.19 44.56 -18.36
N LEU A 113 -6.42 44.38 -19.66
CA LEU A 113 -6.56 43.06 -20.29
C LEU A 113 -5.26 42.24 -20.22
N LYS A 114 -4.11 42.88 -20.48
CA LYS A 114 -2.79 42.19 -20.38
C LYS A 114 -2.44 41.80 -18.95
N ALA A 115 -2.86 42.57 -17.95
CA ALA A 115 -2.66 42.21 -16.54
C ALA A 115 -3.53 41.01 -16.13
N GLU A 116 -4.79 40.98 -16.57
CA GLU A 116 -5.74 39.91 -16.23
C GLU A 116 -5.38 38.58 -16.93
N GLU A 117 -4.89 38.63 -18.17
CA GLU A 117 -4.43 37.45 -18.92
C GLU A 117 -3.18 36.83 -18.27
N LYS A 118 -2.26 37.66 -17.77
CA LYS A 118 -1.06 37.21 -17.06
C LYS A 118 -1.39 36.56 -15.71
N GLN A 119 -2.48 36.98 -15.06
CA GLN A 119 -2.92 36.45 -13.78
C GLN A 119 -3.63 35.08 -13.97
N LYS A 120 -4.51 34.96 -14.97
CA LYS A 120 -5.15 33.69 -15.35
C LYS A 120 -4.15 32.63 -15.82
N ALA A 121 -3.11 33.02 -16.56
CA ALA A 121 -2.04 32.10 -16.97
C ALA A 121 -1.19 31.59 -15.79
N LYS A 122 -1.07 32.39 -14.72
CA LYS A 122 -0.33 31.99 -13.50
C LYS A 122 -1.17 31.05 -12.64
N GLU A 123 -2.46 31.33 -12.47
CA GLU A 123 -3.40 30.44 -11.76
C GLU A 123 -3.55 29.08 -12.45
N GLN A 124 -3.61 29.04 -13.78
CA GLN A 124 -3.68 27.77 -14.51
C GLN A 124 -2.42 26.91 -14.33
N LYS A 125 -1.22 27.52 -14.33
CA LYS A 125 0.03 26.78 -14.08
C LYS A 125 0.10 26.25 -12.65
N GLU A 126 -0.31 27.03 -11.66
CA GLU A 126 -0.29 26.62 -10.25
C GLU A 126 -1.32 25.51 -9.97
N ALA A 127 -2.47 25.53 -10.64
CA ALA A 127 -3.46 24.46 -10.59
C ALA A 127 -2.98 23.17 -11.26
N GLU A 128 -2.30 23.27 -12.41
CA GLU A 128 -1.74 22.11 -13.12
C GLU A 128 -0.57 21.47 -12.34
N GLU A 129 0.26 22.28 -11.67
CA GLU A 129 1.35 21.80 -10.82
C GLU A 129 0.82 21.10 -9.56
N LYS A 130 -0.24 21.62 -8.93
CA LYS A 130 -0.94 20.94 -7.82
C LYS A 130 -1.57 19.61 -8.24
N LEU A 131 -2.18 19.55 -9.43
CA LEU A 131 -2.76 18.31 -9.96
C LEU A 131 -1.71 17.23 -10.21
N LYS A 132 -0.58 17.59 -10.82
CA LYS A 132 0.54 16.66 -11.03
C LYS A 132 1.12 16.14 -9.71
N ALA A 133 1.30 17.02 -8.71
CA ALA A 133 1.76 16.61 -7.38
C ALA A 133 0.78 15.64 -6.69
N GLN A 134 -0.53 15.86 -6.84
CA GLN A 134 -1.56 14.97 -6.28
C GLN A 134 -1.63 13.61 -6.98
N GLU A 135 -1.47 13.57 -8.31
CA GLU A 135 -1.38 12.31 -9.06
C GLU A 135 -0.13 11.50 -8.67
N GLU A 136 1.03 12.16 -8.51
CA GLU A 136 2.25 11.49 -8.09
C GLU A 136 2.16 10.90 -6.68
N GLN A 137 1.45 11.60 -5.76
CA GLN A 137 1.21 11.14 -4.41
C GLN A 137 0.27 9.91 -4.37
N LYS A 138 -0.83 9.95 -5.14
CA LYS A 138 -1.75 8.80 -5.29
C LYS A 138 -1.08 7.60 -5.93
N ALA A 139 -0.21 7.81 -6.92
CA ALA A 139 0.56 6.75 -7.56
C ALA A 139 1.57 6.09 -6.59
N LYS A 140 2.18 6.86 -5.69
CA LYS A 140 3.03 6.33 -4.61
C LYS A 140 2.23 5.53 -3.59
N GLU A 141 1.10 6.06 -3.11
CA GLU A 141 0.23 5.34 -2.16
C GLU A 141 -0.30 4.02 -2.74
N GLN A 142 -0.68 4.00 -4.03
CA GLN A 142 -1.11 2.77 -4.70
C GLN A 142 0.01 1.74 -4.79
N LYS A 143 1.25 2.16 -5.15
CA LYS A 143 2.40 1.25 -5.19
C LYS A 143 2.75 0.68 -3.82
N GLU A 144 2.72 1.52 -2.79
CA GLU A 144 3.04 1.12 -1.41
C GLU A 144 1.97 0.17 -0.84
N ALA A 145 0.69 0.40 -1.16
CA ALA A 145 -0.40 -0.51 -0.82
C ALA A 145 -0.29 -1.86 -1.56
N GLU A 146 0.07 -1.85 -2.86
CA GLU A 146 0.26 -3.06 -3.65
C GLU A 146 1.46 -3.89 -3.16
N GLU A 147 2.55 -3.22 -2.77
CA GLU A 147 3.74 -3.87 -2.20
C GLU A 147 3.45 -4.49 -0.84
N LYS A 148 2.65 -3.82 0.00
CA LYS A 148 2.19 -4.34 1.29
C LYS A 148 1.27 -5.56 1.13
N LEU A 149 0.35 -5.54 0.16
CA LEU A 149 -0.49 -6.70 -0.16
C LEU A 149 0.34 -7.89 -0.65
N LYS A 150 1.32 -7.66 -1.54
CA LYS A 150 2.24 -8.72 -2.01
C LYS A 150 3.09 -9.30 -0.88
N ALA A 151 3.51 -8.49 0.08
CA ALA A 151 4.25 -8.95 1.26
C ALA A 151 3.36 -9.80 2.19
N GLU A 152 2.12 -9.37 2.43
CA GLU A 152 1.15 -10.09 3.27
C GLU A 152 0.73 -11.42 2.62
N GLU A 153 0.56 -11.46 1.31
CA GLU A 153 0.25 -12.67 0.54
C GLU A 153 1.42 -13.67 0.60
N LYS A 154 2.67 -13.20 0.46
CA LYS A 154 3.87 -14.03 0.67
C LYS A 154 3.95 -14.60 2.09
N GLN A 155 3.57 -13.82 3.09
CA GLN A 155 3.62 -14.24 4.49
C GLN A 155 2.56 -15.31 4.78
N LYS A 156 1.32 -15.12 4.30
CA LYS A 156 0.25 -16.13 4.37
C LYS A 156 0.61 -17.42 3.63
N ALA A 157 1.23 -17.32 2.45
CA ALA A 157 1.70 -18.49 1.70
C ALA A 157 2.83 -19.25 2.43
N LYS A 158 3.69 -18.54 3.16
CA LYS A 158 4.74 -19.16 3.98
C LYS A 158 4.18 -19.85 5.21
N GLU A 159 3.24 -19.22 5.91
CA GLU A 159 2.53 -19.82 7.06
C GLU A 159 1.73 -21.07 6.65
N GLN A 160 1.05 -21.04 5.50
CA GLN A 160 0.34 -22.22 4.98
C GLN A 160 1.30 -23.37 4.67
N LYS A 161 2.45 -23.11 4.03
CA LYS A 161 3.46 -24.15 3.78
C LYS A 161 4.03 -24.74 5.07
N GLU A 162 4.29 -23.91 6.07
CA GLU A 162 4.82 -24.37 7.36
C GLU A 162 3.78 -25.19 8.15
N ALA A 163 2.50 -24.83 8.07
CA ALA A 163 1.40 -25.61 8.63
C ALA A 163 1.22 -26.96 7.92
N GLU A 164 1.29 -26.99 6.58
CA GLU A 164 1.20 -28.21 5.79
C GLU A 164 2.39 -29.14 6.05
N GLU A 165 3.60 -28.59 6.22
CA GLU A 165 4.80 -29.35 6.58
C GLU A 165 4.68 -29.97 7.98
N LYS A 166 4.14 -29.23 8.96
CA LYS A 166 3.84 -29.77 10.30
C LYS A 166 2.80 -30.90 10.26
N GLN A 167 1.73 -30.75 9.48
CA GLN A 167 0.73 -31.81 9.32
C GLN A 167 1.32 -33.06 8.67
N LYS A 168 2.11 -32.92 7.59
CA LYS A 168 2.81 -34.06 6.96
C LYS A 168 3.78 -34.74 7.92
N ALA A 169 4.49 -33.97 8.76
CA ALA A 169 5.39 -34.53 9.77
C ALA A 169 4.62 -35.29 10.86
N GLU A 170 3.46 -34.81 11.29
CA GLU A 170 2.60 -35.47 12.28
C GLU A 170 1.96 -36.74 11.72
N GLU A 171 1.45 -36.70 10.48
CA GLU A 171 0.91 -37.87 9.78
C GLU A 171 1.99 -38.95 9.60
N LYS A 172 3.22 -38.56 9.24
CA LYS A 172 4.35 -39.49 9.14
C LYS A 172 4.69 -40.14 10.48
N LYS A 173 4.64 -39.39 11.59
CA LYS A 173 4.84 -39.95 12.94
C LYS A 173 3.74 -40.94 13.31
N LEU A 174 2.48 -40.62 13.02
CA LEU A 174 1.36 -41.51 13.29
C LEU A 174 1.46 -42.81 12.48
N ALA A 175 1.84 -42.71 11.20
CA ALA A 175 2.06 -43.88 10.34
C ALA A 175 3.24 -44.75 10.83
N GLU A 176 4.32 -44.14 11.32
CA GLU A 176 5.45 -44.86 11.91
C GLU A 176 5.06 -45.56 13.22
N GLU A 177 4.25 -44.91 14.06
CA GLU A 177 3.73 -45.49 15.31
C GLU A 177 2.78 -46.66 15.04
N GLN A 178 1.90 -46.54 14.04
CA GLN A 178 1.03 -47.63 13.59
C GLN A 178 1.84 -48.82 13.06
N LYS A 179 2.87 -48.59 12.23
CA LYS A 179 3.78 -49.66 11.78
C LYS A 179 4.45 -50.37 12.95
N LYS A 180 4.98 -49.62 13.92
CA LYS A 180 5.60 -50.20 15.13
C LYS A 180 4.60 -51.01 15.96
N ALA A 181 3.34 -50.57 16.05
CA ALA A 181 2.29 -51.31 16.73
C ALA A 181 1.93 -52.61 15.98
N GLU A 182 1.83 -52.56 14.65
CA GLU A 182 1.58 -53.73 13.80
C GLU A 182 2.72 -54.76 13.89
N GLU A 183 3.98 -54.31 13.88
CA GLU A 183 5.15 -55.17 14.08
C GLU A 183 5.14 -55.86 15.45
N LYS A 184 4.85 -55.11 16.53
CA LYS A 184 4.71 -55.68 17.88
C LYS A 184 3.57 -56.69 17.97
N GLN A 185 2.43 -56.40 17.33
CA GLN A 185 1.30 -57.32 17.27
C GLN A 185 1.70 -58.62 16.53
N LYS A 186 2.40 -58.51 15.39
CA LYS A 186 2.88 -59.68 14.63
C LYS A 186 3.89 -60.51 15.42
N GLU A 187 4.85 -59.86 16.08
CA GLU A 187 5.83 -60.52 16.95
C GLU A 187 5.13 -61.26 18.10
N PHE A 188 4.21 -60.59 18.79
CA PHE A 188 3.42 -61.18 19.86
C PHE A 188 2.62 -62.39 19.38
N THR A 189 1.89 -62.24 18.27
CA THR A 189 1.05 -63.29 17.68
C THR A 189 1.89 -64.50 17.30
N SER A 190 3.03 -64.30 16.63
CA SER A 190 3.95 -65.37 16.25
C SER A 190 4.51 -66.13 17.45
N TYR A 191 4.91 -65.41 18.52
CA TYR A 191 5.37 -66.07 19.74
C TYR A 191 4.25 -66.82 20.46
N ALA A 192 3.08 -66.18 20.61
CA ALA A 192 1.93 -66.72 21.32
C ALA A 192 1.34 -67.96 20.63
N GLN A 193 1.46 -68.10 19.31
CA GLN A 193 1.06 -69.34 18.61
C GLN A 193 1.87 -70.58 19.05
N ASN A 194 3.06 -70.38 19.61
CA ASN A 194 3.97 -71.45 20.02
C ASN A 194 3.92 -71.77 21.53
N ILE A 195 2.97 -71.19 22.27
CA ILE A 195 2.75 -71.50 23.69
C ILE A 195 1.99 -72.82 23.86
N ARG A 196 1.96 -73.35 25.08
CA ARG A 196 1.07 -74.49 25.41
C ARG A 196 -0.39 -74.08 25.12
N GLY A 197 -1.09 -74.88 24.32
CA GLY A 197 -2.45 -74.61 23.85
C GLY A 197 -2.52 -73.71 22.62
N GLY A 198 -1.39 -73.24 22.08
CA GLY A 198 -1.33 -72.28 20.97
C GLY A 198 -2.14 -72.69 19.74
N ASN A 199 -2.18 -73.98 19.43
CA ASN A 199 -2.99 -74.49 18.31
C ASN A 199 -4.50 -74.23 18.48
N PHE A 200 -4.99 -74.11 19.71
CA PHE A 200 -6.42 -73.95 20.04
C PHE A 200 -6.80 -72.50 20.36
N ILE A 201 -5.88 -71.55 20.14
CA ILE A 201 -6.17 -70.13 20.24
C ILE A 201 -7.12 -69.72 19.11
N LYS A 202 -8.18 -69.00 19.48
CA LYS A 202 -9.17 -68.39 18.58
C LYS A 202 -8.75 -66.98 18.16
N ASP A 203 -8.29 -66.18 19.10
CA ASP A 203 -7.94 -64.78 18.87
C ASP A 203 -6.86 -64.28 19.83
N MET A 204 -6.05 -63.32 19.36
CA MET A 204 -4.95 -62.70 20.10
C MET A 204 -4.92 -61.20 19.84
N LYS A 205 -4.96 -60.40 20.90
CA LYS A 205 -4.95 -58.93 20.81
C LYS A 205 -3.88 -58.33 21.70
N LEU A 206 -3.21 -57.31 21.21
CA LEU A 206 -2.33 -56.44 21.98
C LEU A 206 -3.00 -55.07 22.10
N ASN A 207 -3.54 -54.78 23.29
CA ASN A 207 -4.17 -53.50 23.59
C ASN A 207 -3.17 -52.66 24.39
N ASN A 208 -2.41 -51.81 23.70
CA ASN A 208 -1.32 -51.00 24.27
C ASN A 208 -0.20 -51.85 24.92
N LYS A 209 -0.36 -52.15 26.21
CA LYS A 209 0.58 -52.92 27.04
C LYS A 209 -0.08 -54.16 27.65
N ASP A 210 -1.29 -54.50 27.25
CA ASP A 210 -1.98 -55.67 27.76
C ASP A 210 -2.23 -56.65 26.61
N ALA A 211 -1.95 -57.92 26.86
CA ALA A 211 -2.20 -58.99 25.91
C ALA A 211 -3.47 -59.73 26.29
N GLU A 212 -4.30 -60.07 25.29
CA GLU A 212 -5.50 -60.88 25.47
C GLU A 212 -5.45 -62.07 24.52
N ILE A 213 -5.61 -63.26 25.07
CA ILE A 213 -5.66 -64.53 24.33
C ILE A 213 -6.99 -65.21 24.65
N THR A 214 -7.75 -65.53 23.61
CA THR A 214 -8.99 -66.29 23.76
C THR A 214 -8.86 -67.62 23.03
N PHE A 215 -9.26 -68.70 23.68
CA PHE A 215 -9.28 -70.04 23.11
C PHE A 215 -10.66 -70.34 22.52
N HIS A 216 -10.73 -71.30 21.60
CA HIS A 216 -12.00 -71.78 21.07
C HIS A 216 -12.85 -72.38 22.20
N ASP A 217 -14.15 -72.12 22.16
CA ASP A 217 -15.12 -72.61 23.16
C ASP A 217 -15.52 -74.08 22.96
N SER A 218 -15.28 -74.61 21.77
CA SER A 218 -15.76 -75.91 21.32
C SER A 218 -14.90 -76.41 20.15
N PHE A 219 -14.90 -77.73 19.96
CA PHE A 219 -14.27 -78.34 18.79
C PHE A 219 -14.89 -77.83 17.48
N ALA A 220 -16.20 -77.59 17.47
CA ALA A 220 -16.90 -77.02 16.31
C ALA A 220 -16.36 -75.62 15.95
N SER A 221 -16.17 -74.73 16.94
CA SER A 221 -15.56 -73.41 16.71
C SER A 221 -14.13 -73.53 16.19
N TYR A 222 -13.33 -74.44 16.77
CA TYR A 222 -11.97 -74.71 16.33
C TYR A 222 -11.92 -75.20 14.87
N LYS A 223 -12.72 -76.21 14.53
CA LYS A 223 -12.73 -76.83 13.20
C LYS A 223 -13.28 -75.89 12.14
N SER A 224 -14.23 -75.01 12.49
CA SER A 224 -14.73 -73.96 11.59
C SER A 224 -13.64 -72.92 11.26
N ALA A 225 -12.75 -72.61 12.20
CA ALA A 225 -11.65 -71.68 11.95
C ALA A 225 -10.44 -72.34 11.26
N LYS A 226 -10.27 -73.66 11.45
CA LYS A 226 -9.17 -74.46 10.89
C LYS A 226 -9.71 -75.71 10.17
N PRO A 227 -10.39 -75.56 9.02
CA PRO A 227 -11.01 -76.67 8.31
C PRO A 227 -10.00 -77.74 7.89
N ASP A 228 -8.76 -77.35 7.56
CA ASP A 228 -7.71 -78.27 7.11
C ASP A 228 -6.98 -78.99 8.26
N SER A 229 -7.33 -78.71 9.53
CA SER A 229 -6.66 -79.35 10.67
C SER A 229 -6.98 -80.84 10.78
N ASN A 230 -5.96 -81.68 10.99
CA ASN A 230 -6.13 -83.12 11.24
C ASN A 230 -6.51 -83.45 12.70
N VAL A 231 -6.67 -82.45 13.57
CA VAL A 231 -7.06 -82.68 14.96
C VAL A 231 -8.51 -83.19 15.04
N THR A 232 -8.71 -84.34 15.69
CA THR A 232 -10.04 -84.91 15.94
C THR A 232 -10.70 -84.28 17.18
N GLU A 233 -12.00 -84.51 17.35
CA GLU A 233 -12.73 -84.03 18.53
C GLU A 233 -12.19 -84.65 19.82
N GLU A 234 -11.82 -85.93 19.79
CA GLU A 234 -11.23 -86.65 20.92
C GLU A 234 -9.88 -86.05 21.29
N GLN A 235 -9.03 -85.76 20.31
CA GLN A 235 -7.73 -85.12 20.53
C GLN A 235 -7.88 -83.70 21.10
N TYR A 236 -8.85 -82.94 20.60
CA TYR A 236 -9.17 -81.61 21.11
C TYR A 236 -9.58 -81.68 22.59
N LYS A 237 -10.54 -82.56 22.92
CA LYS A 237 -11.00 -82.74 24.30
C LYS A 237 -9.86 -83.22 25.19
N GLN A 238 -9.18 -84.29 24.80
CA GLN A 238 -8.11 -84.92 25.58
C GLN A 238 -6.99 -83.93 25.95
N TYR A 239 -6.69 -82.95 25.08
CA TYR A 239 -5.70 -81.92 25.38
C TYR A 239 -6.00 -81.13 26.66
N PHE A 240 -7.28 -80.82 26.90
CA PHE A 240 -7.75 -80.03 28.04
C PHE A 240 -8.47 -80.87 29.11
N SER A 241 -8.78 -82.14 28.84
CA SER A 241 -9.53 -83.04 29.75
C SER A 241 -8.88 -83.24 31.11
N THR A 242 -7.58 -82.97 31.25
CA THR A 242 -6.92 -83.00 32.57
C THR A 242 -6.91 -81.60 33.17
N GLY A 243 -7.47 -81.45 34.37
CA GLY A 243 -7.34 -80.20 35.14
C GLY A 243 -5.88 -79.79 35.32
N ASP A 244 -4.96 -80.77 35.38
CA ASP A 244 -3.52 -80.56 35.41
C ASP A 244 -2.97 -79.85 34.15
N ALA A 245 -3.48 -80.15 32.95
CA ALA A 245 -3.07 -79.48 31.71
C ALA A 245 -3.54 -78.02 31.66
N ILE A 246 -4.80 -77.75 32.02
CA ILE A 246 -5.34 -76.40 32.10
C ILE A 246 -4.59 -75.60 33.18
N GLU A 247 -4.39 -76.17 34.37
CA GLU A 247 -3.60 -75.55 35.43
C GLU A 247 -2.21 -75.18 34.94
N LYS A 248 -1.48 -76.13 34.33
CA LYS A 248 -0.13 -75.88 33.81
C LYS A 248 -0.14 -74.75 32.81
N MET A 249 -1.07 -74.77 31.85
CA MET A 249 -1.19 -73.74 30.83
C MET A 249 -1.44 -72.34 31.43
N PHE A 250 -2.40 -72.22 32.35
CA PHE A 250 -2.78 -70.95 32.97
C PHE A 250 -1.74 -70.43 33.98
N VAL A 251 -0.86 -71.28 34.50
CA VAL A 251 0.29 -70.84 35.32
C VAL A 251 1.51 -70.50 34.45
N SER A 252 1.83 -71.34 33.45
CA SER A 252 3.07 -71.20 32.67
C SER A 252 3.01 -70.10 31.64
N GLU A 253 1.96 -70.07 30.82
CA GLU A 253 1.96 -69.24 29.61
C GLU A 253 1.79 -67.73 29.87
N PRO A 254 0.90 -67.25 30.76
CA PRO A 254 0.81 -65.81 30.99
C PRO A 254 2.07 -65.25 31.66
N ALA A 255 2.70 -66.01 32.56
CA ALA A 255 4.00 -65.65 33.13
C ALA A 255 5.14 -65.67 32.09
N ARG A 256 5.12 -66.66 31.18
CA ARG A 256 6.09 -66.76 30.08
C ARG A 256 5.98 -65.56 29.13
N LEU A 257 4.75 -65.13 28.81
CA LEU A 257 4.49 -63.97 27.97
C LEU A 257 4.94 -62.67 28.65
N LEU A 258 4.66 -62.49 29.94
CA LEU A 258 5.19 -61.35 30.71
C LEU A 258 6.73 -61.35 30.77
N ARG A 259 7.37 -62.51 30.85
CA ARG A 259 8.83 -62.60 30.78
C ARG A 259 9.37 -62.21 29.39
N GLN A 260 8.76 -62.74 28.33
CA GLN A 260 9.22 -62.54 26.96
C GLN A 260 9.04 -61.10 26.49
N PHE A 261 7.93 -60.47 26.87
CA PHE A 261 7.55 -59.13 26.43
C PHE A 261 7.61 -58.16 27.61
N PRO A 262 8.77 -57.53 27.89
CA PRO A 262 8.94 -56.66 29.06
C PRO A 262 8.03 -55.41 29.03
N ASN A 263 7.55 -55.03 27.84
CA ASN A 263 6.61 -53.91 27.67
C ASN A 263 5.17 -54.26 28.09
N LEU A 264 4.85 -55.55 28.30
CA LEU A 264 3.53 -55.96 28.78
C LEU A 264 3.37 -55.67 30.27
N ASN A 265 2.22 -55.12 30.64
CA ASN A 265 1.76 -54.96 32.01
C ASN A 265 0.94 -56.17 32.45
N ALA A 266 0.00 -56.64 31.62
CA ALA A 266 -0.84 -57.78 31.95
C ALA A 266 -1.05 -58.74 30.79
N VAL A 267 -1.36 -59.99 31.12
CA VAL A 267 -1.79 -61.02 30.18
C VAL A 267 -3.12 -61.60 30.64
N LYS A 268 -4.13 -61.45 29.79
CA LYS A 268 -5.46 -62.03 29.96
C LYS A 268 -5.58 -63.28 29.09
N MET A 269 -6.04 -64.37 29.69
CA MET A 269 -6.36 -65.60 28.95
C MET A 269 -7.75 -66.10 29.33
N THR A 270 -8.54 -66.51 28.34
CA THR A 270 -9.89 -67.05 28.53
C THR A 270 -10.05 -68.37 27.77
N LEU A 271 -10.33 -69.45 28.50
CA LEU A 271 -10.60 -70.78 27.98
C LEU A 271 -11.97 -71.27 28.45
N PRO A 272 -12.98 -71.30 27.58
CA PRO A 272 -14.19 -72.08 27.81
C PRO A 272 -13.91 -73.57 27.51
N PHE A 273 -14.19 -74.45 28.45
CA PHE A 273 -14.01 -75.90 28.28
C PHE A 273 -14.96 -76.68 29.19
N GLU A 274 -15.71 -77.62 28.60
CA GLU A 274 -16.64 -78.54 29.29
C GLU A 274 -17.58 -77.85 30.31
N GLY A 275 -18.22 -76.76 29.88
CA GLY A 275 -19.20 -76.02 30.69
C GLY A 275 -18.58 -75.12 31.76
N LYS A 276 -17.25 -75.02 31.83
CA LYS A 276 -16.53 -74.08 32.70
C LYS A 276 -15.82 -73.03 31.87
N THR A 277 -15.64 -71.84 32.43
CA THR A 277 -14.81 -70.79 31.83
C THR A 277 -13.65 -70.45 32.75
N TYR A 278 -12.44 -70.76 32.30
CA TYR A 278 -11.19 -70.43 32.99
C TYR A 278 -10.72 -69.06 32.52
N ASN A 279 -10.59 -68.12 33.45
CA ASN A 279 -10.14 -66.76 33.17
C ASN A 279 -8.96 -66.41 34.06
N ILE A 280 -7.92 -65.83 33.47
CA ILE A 280 -6.84 -65.18 34.20
C ILE A 280 -6.64 -63.78 33.65
N ASN A 281 -6.36 -62.83 34.53
CA ASN A 281 -5.84 -61.52 34.20
C ASN A 281 -4.58 -61.29 35.05
N LEU A 282 -3.44 -61.78 34.55
CA LEU A 282 -2.19 -61.78 35.29
C LEU A 282 -1.44 -60.46 35.06
N ASP A 283 -1.49 -59.57 36.05
CA ASP A 283 -0.69 -58.35 36.08
C ASP A 283 0.74 -58.63 36.55
N ARG A 284 1.73 -58.00 35.91
CA ARG A 284 3.16 -58.14 36.19
C ARG A 284 3.50 -57.75 37.62
N LYS A 285 2.97 -56.65 38.12
CA LYS A 285 3.30 -56.19 39.48
C LYS A 285 2.80 -57.19 40.50
N SER A 286 1.59 -57.70 40.30
CA SER A 286 0.96 -58.72 41.14
C SER A 286 1.72 -60.05 41.08
N LEU A 287 2.16 -60.46 39.90
CA LEU A 287 3.01 -61.64 39.71
C LEU A 287 4.36 -61.49 40.43
N ASN A 288 5.09 -60.40 40.17
CA ASN A 288 6.41 -60.16 40.76
C ASN A 288 6.31 -60.04 42.29
N SER A 289 5.25 -59.43 42.81
CA SER A 289 4.99 -59.38 44.26
C SER A 289 4.71 -60.76 44.85
N HIS A 290 4.01 -61.63 44.12
CA HIS A 290 3.76 -63.00 44.58
C HIS A 290 5.00 -63.89 44.51
N LEU A 291 5.87 -63.66 43.53
CA LEU A 291 7.11 -64.41 43.33
C LEU A 291 8.26 -63.91 44.20
N GLU A 292 8.20 -62.68 44.69
CA GLU A 292 9.28 -61.98 45.39
C GLU A 292 10.55 -61.79 44.53
N PHE A 293 10.39 -61.85 43.21
CA PHE A 293 11.41 -61.50 42.21
C PHE A 293 10.74 -61.07 40.91
N LYS A 294 11.50 -60.42 40.03
CA LYS A 294 11.01 -59.98 38.73
C LYS A 294 11.02 -61.13 37.72
N ILE A 295 9.87 -61.42 37.11
CA ILE A 295 9.79 -62.50 36.11
C ILE A 295 10.61 -62.18 34.86
N GLU A 296 10.69 -60.90 34.47
CA GLU A 296 11.46 -60.41 33.33
C GLU A 296 12.98 -60.60 33.46
N ASP A 297 13.49 -60.76 34.68
CA ASP A 297 14.92 -60.99 34.89
C ASP A 297 15.31 -62.45 34.60
N LEU A 298 14.33 -63.36 34.44
CA LEU A 298 14.58 -64.78 34.21
C LEU A 298 14.90 -65.09 32.75
N LYS A 299 15.98 -65.84 32.56
CA LYS A 299 16.50 -66.26 31.24
C LYS A 299 16.42 -67.77 31.08
N VAL A 300 16.35 -68.20 29.81
CA VAL A 300 16.35 -69.63 29.49
C VAL A 300 17.79 -70.15 29.47
N GLU A 301 18.70 -69.33 29.00
CA GLU A 301 20.12 -69.61 28.75
C GLU A 301 20.87 -69.95 30.05
N ASP A 302 20.57 -69.22 31.14
CA ASP A 302 21.17 -69.45 32.46
C ASP A 302 20.33 -70.41 33.34
N LYS A 303 19.25 -70.98 32.78
CA LYS A 303 18.28 -71.87 33.44
C LYS A 303 17.52 -71.22 34.60
N SER A 304 17.59 -69.91 34.79
CA SER A 304 16.88 -69.22 35.89
C SER A 304 15.36 -69.28 35.70
N TRP A 305 14.84 -69.20 34.47
CA TRP A 305 13.42 -69.45 34.17
C TRP A 305 12.97 -70.81 34.67
N VAL A 306 13.77 -71.84 34.37
CA VAL A 306 13.44 -73.22 34.71
C VAL A 306 13.47 -73.42 36.22
N LYS A 307 14.59 -73.06 36.86
CA LYS A 307 14.84 -73.29 38.28
C LYS A 307 13.99 -72.45 39.21
N LYS A 308 13.73 -71.17 38.87
CA LYS A 308 13.03 -70.24 39.76
C LYS A 308 11.53 -70.20 39.54
N PHE A 309 11.05 -70.42 38.31
CA PHE A 309 9.63 -70.33 37.99
C PHE A 309 9.02 -71.65 37.51
N ASN A 310 9.54 -72.23 36.42
CA ASN A 310 8.89 -73.38 35.77
C ASN A 310 8.80 -74.60 36.69
N ASP A 311 9.91 -75.06 37.28
CA ASP A 311 9.89 -76.26 38.13
C ASP A 311 9.07 -76.02 39.42
N PRO A 312 9.25 -74.89 40.13
CA PRO A 312 8.53 -74.66 41.38
C PRO A 312 7.06 -74.29 41.21
N TYR A 313 6.63 -73.68 40.11
CA TYR A 313 5.25 -73.19 39.96
C TYR A 313 4.44 -73.93 38.89
N VAL A 314 5.08 -74.59 37.92
CA VAL A 314 4.37 -75.35 36.86
C VAL A 314 4.40 -76.85 37.16
N TYR A 315 5.56 -77.41 37.51
CA TYR A 315 5.70 -78.85 37.70
C TYR A 315 5.45 -79.33 39.14
N ASN A 316 5.66 -78.47 40.15
CA ASN A 316 5.22 -78.75 41.50
C ASN A 316 3.69 -78.58 41.63
N LYS A 317 2.98 -79.71 41.85
CA LYS A 317 1.51 -79.74 41.90
C LYS A 317 0.90 -78.83 42.98
N ALA A 318 1.49 -78.78 44.17
CA ALA A 318 0.94 -77.99 45.28
C ALA A 318 1.07 -76.49 45.01
N LYS A 319 2.27 -76.04 44.61
CA LYS A 319 2.52 -74.64 44.28
C LYS A 319 1.75 -74.19 43.04
N ARG A 320 1.65 -75.04 42.00
CA ARG A 320 0.84 -74.76 40.82
C ARG A 320 -0.63 -74.55 41.18
N LYS A 321 -1.20 -75.45 41.99
CA LYS A 321 -2.59 -75.33 42.42
C LYS A 321 -2.81 -74.06 43.25
N ALA A 322 -1.90 -73.73 44.16
CA ALA A 322 -1.97 -72.48 44.93
C ALA A 322 -1.92 -71.23 44.03
N PHE A 323 -1.02 -71.20 43.05
CA PHE A 323 -0.96 -70.12 42.06
C PHE A 323 -2.25 -70.04 41.25
N PHE A 324 -2.71 -71.18 40.72
CA PHE A 324 -3.90 -71.27 39.90
C PHE A 324 -5.13 -70.77 40.66
N THR A 325 -5.36 -71.24 41.89
CA THR A 325 -6.47 -70.76 42.72
C THR A 325 -6.38 -69.27 43.05
N LYS A 326 -5.18 -68.71 43.14
CA LYS A 326 -4.98 -67.29 43.45
C LYS A 326 -5.30 -66.38 42.25
N PHE A 327 -4.91 -66.77 41.04
CA PHE A 327 -4.97 -65.89 39.87
C PHE A 327 -6.01 -66.28 38.82
N VAL A 328 -6.51 -67.52 38.85
CA VAL A 328 -7.47 -68.04 37.88
C VAL A 328 -8.86 -68.11 38.51
N THR A 329 -9.81 -67.46 37.85
CA THR A 329 -11.23 -67.58 38.15
C THR A 329 -11.84 -68.66 37.27
N VAL A 330 -12.57 -69.60 37.87
CA VAL A 330 -13.33 -70.62 37.16
C VAL A 330 -14.81 -70.33 37.39
N GLN A 331 -15.54 -70.08 36.30
CA GLN A 331 -16.98 -69.80 36.28
C GLN A 331 -17.75 -70.97 35.71
#